data_AF-A0A956SQX0-F1
#
_entry.id   AF-A0A956SQX0-F1
#
_cell.length_a   1.000
_cell.length_b   1.000
_cell.length_c   1.000
_cell.angle_alpha   90.00
_cell.angle_beta   90.00
_cell.angle_gamma   90.00
#
_symmetry.space_group_name_H-M   'P 1'
#
loop_
_entity.id
_entity.type
_entity.pdbx_description
1 polymer ?
#
loop_
_entity_poly.entity_id
_entity_poly.type
_entity_poly.pdbx_seq_one_letter_code
_entity_poly.pdbx_strand_id
1 'polypeptide(L)'
;EVRTLYDAALASFAASEGTAAQARRAYEIAEIRVREGLSTLTDLADVRLQLQQAEANRAQAARDLQVARLRLRLLRDLPIGTATAGRS
;
A
#
# COMPACT_ATOMS: atom_id res chain seq x y z
N GLU A 1 6.72 -3.88 19.54
CA GLU A 1 6.12 -4.70 18.47
C GLU A 1 4.99 -3.99 17.69
N VAL A 2 3.91 -3.50 18.31
CA VAL A 2 2.81 -2.85 17.53
C VAL A 2 3.21 -1.51 16.90
N ARG A 3 4.04 -0.70 17.57
CA ARG A 3 4.56 0.53 16.96
C ARG A 3 5.44 0.24 15.73
N THR A 4 6.32 -0.75 15.82
CA THR A 4 7.17 -1.17 14.69
C THR A 4 6.33 -1.71 13.52
N LEU A 5 5.20 -2.38 13.79
CA LEU A 5 4.25 -2.79 12.75
C LEU A 5 3.57 -1.60 12.06
N TYR A 6 3.21 -0.56 12.83
CA TYR A 6 2.66 0.68 12.26
C TYR A 6 3.69 1.40 11.37
N ASP A 7 4.93 1.54 11.83
CA ASP A 7 5.99 2.20 11.06
C ASP A 7 6.31 1.43 9.77
N ALA A 8 6.35 0.11 9.83
CA ALA A 8 6.50 -0.75 8.65
C ALA A 8 5.33 -0.62 7.66
N ALA A 9 4.09 -0.61 8.15
CA ALA A 9 2.90 -0.44 7.31
C ALA A 9 2.87 0.96 6.66
N LEU A 10 3.32 1.99 7.38
CA LEU A 10 3.42 3.34 6.85
C LEU A 10 4.47 3.44 5.75
N ALA A 11 5.66 2.85 5.96
CA ALA A 11 6.72 2.80 4.97
C ALA A 11 6.30 2.01 3.72
N SER A 12 5.63 0.87 3.91
CA SER A 12 5.10 0.06 2.80
C SER A 12 4.06 0.81 1.98
N PHE A 13 3.13 1.52 2.64
CA PHE A 13 2.16 2.36 1.96
C PHE A 13 2.85 3.47 1.15
N ALA A 14 3.78 4.22 1.75
CA ALA A 14 4.51 5.28 1.05
C ALA A 14 5.29 4.76 -0.17
N ALA A 15 5.95 3.60 -0.05
CA ALA A 15 6.64 2.96 -1.17
C ALA A 15 5.65 2.56 -2.30
N SER A 16 4.48 2.03 -1.93
CA SER A 16 3.45 1.64 -2.91
C SER A 16 2.90 2.82 -3.72
N GLU A 17 2.90 4.04 -3.15
CA GLU A 17 2.49 5.24 -3.89
C GLU A 17 3.47 5.57 -5.02
N GLY A 18 4.78 5.48 -4.73
CA GLY A 18 5.84 5.68 -5.73
C GLY A 18 5.75 4.65 -6.86
N THR A 19 5.57 3.37 -6.51
CA THR A 19 5.42 2.28 -7.51
C THR A 19 4.18 2.48 -8.38
N ALA A 20 3.04 2.84 -7.80
CA ALA A 20 1.82 3.10 -8.56
C ALA A 20 1.97 4.30 -9.52
N ALA A 21 2.63 5.37 -9.08
CA ALA A 21 2.93 6.53 -9.93
C ALA A 21 3.85 6.16 -11.10
N GLN A 22 4.89 5.36 -10.85
CA GLN A 22 5.80 4.88 -11.90
C GLN A 22 5.08 3.99 -12.91
N ALA A 23 4.25 3.05 -12.45
CA ALA A 23 3.47 2.17 -13.33
C ALA A 23 2.48 2.97 -14.19
N ARG A 24 1.86 4.01 -13.63
CA ARG A 24 0.98 4.92 -14.38
C ARG A 24 1.74 5.65 -15.47
N ARG A 25 2.92 6.19 -15.15
CA ARG A 25 3.77 6.86 -16.14
C ARG A 25 4.22 5.90 -17.25
N ALA A 26 4.55 4.65 -16.91
CA ALA A 26 4.89 3.64 -17.90
C ALA A 26 3.72 3.35 -18.84
N TYR A 27 2.50 3.25 -18.31
CA TYR A 27 1.28 3.07 -19.11
C TYR A 27 1.04 4.23 -20.08
N GLU A 28 1.14 5.48 -19.62
CA GLU A 28 1.02 6.67 -20.48
C GLU A 28 2.04 6.65 -21.64
N ILE A 29 3.29 6.26 -21.36
CA ILE A 29 4.34 6.14 -22.38
C ILE A 29 4.01 5.02 -23.37
N ALA A 30 3.52 3.87 -22.89
CA ALA A 30 3.14 2.74 -23.74
C ALA A 30 1.98 3.10 -24.69
N GLU A 31 0.98 3.87 -24.21
CA GLU A 31 -0.11 4.36 -25.05
C GLU A 31 0.40 5.25 -26.19
N ILE A 32 1.35 6.16 -25.90
CA ILE A 32 1.98 6.98 -26.93
C ILE A 32 2.73 6.09 -27.93
N ARG A 33 3.54 5.14 -27.46
CA ARG A 33 4.32 4.27 -28.36
C ARG A 33 3.44 3.44 -29.29
N VAL A 34 2.33 2.89 -28.81
CA VAL A 34 1.36 2.17 -29.66
C VAL A 34 0.74 3.10 -30.70
N ARG A 35 0.37 4.33 -30.30
CA ARG A 35 -0.20 5.33 -31.22
C ARG A 35 0.78 5.71 -32.34
N GLU A 36 2.06 5.79 -32.03
CA GLU A 36 3.14 6.09 -32.98
C GLU A 36 3.62 4.85 -33.77
N GLY A 37 3.03 3.66 -33.55
CA GLY A 37 3.46 2.41 -34.18
C GLY A 37 4.82 1.88 -33.71
N LEU A 38 5.32 2.37 -32.56
CA LEU A 38 6.60 2.02 -31.96
C LEU A 38 6.53 0.84 -30.97
N SER A 39 5.32 0.35 -30.68
CA SER A 39 5.07 -0.82 -29.82
C SER A 39 3.82 -1.56 -30.27
N THR A 40 3.56 -2.71 -29.68
CA THR A 40 2.40 -3.54 -29.96
C THR A 40 1.28 -3.36 -28.92
N LEU A 41 0.07 -3.80 -29.27
CA LEU A 41 -1.05 -3.87 -28.32
C LEU A 41 -0.78 -4.84 -27.16
N THR A 42 0.03 -5.88 -27.39
CA THR A 42 0.45 -6.81 -26.33
C THR A 42 1.32 -6.11 -25.30
N ASP A 43 2.30 -5.30 -25.73
CA ASP A 43 3.14 -4.53 -24.80
C ASP A 43 2.31 -3.57 -23.95
N LEU A 44 1.30 -2.92 -24.55
CA LEU A 44 0.37 -2.05 -23.83
C LEU A 44 -0.48 -2.83 -22.82
N ALA A 45 -0.94 -4.03 -23.18
CA ALA A 45 -1.69 -4.91 -22.27
C ALA A 45 -0.83 -5.34 -21.07
N ASP A 46 0.44 -5.67 -21.29
CA ASP A 46 1.37 -6.05 -20.22
C ASP A 46 1.63 -4.89 -19.26
N VAL A 47 1.86 -3.68 -19.79
CA VAL A 47 2.04 -2.49 -18.94
C VAL A 47 0.75 -2.11 -18.21
N ARG A 48 -0.42 -2.31 -18.83
CA ARG A 48 -1.72 -2.13 -18.18
C ARG A 48 -1.90 -3.09 -17.00
N LEU A 49 -1.52 -4.35 -17.16
CA LEU A 49 -1.55 -5.33 -16.08
C LEU A 49 -0.64 -4.91 -14.92
N GLN A 50 0.57 -4.42 -15.23
CA GLN A 50 1.49 -3.90 -14.21
C GLN A 50 0.92 -2.70 -13.45
N LEU A 51 0.25 -1.78 -14.14
CA LEU A 51 -0.47 -0.67 -13.51
C LEU A 51 -1.56 -1.17 -12.56
N GLN A 52 -2.40 -2.09 -13.03
CA GLN A 52 -3.46 -2.66 -12.19
C GLN A 52 -2.92 -3.38 -10.96
N GLN A 53 -1.81 -4.12 -11.10
CA GLN A 53 -1.15 -4.78 -9.99
C GLN A 53 -0.58 -3.76 -8.98
N ALA A 54 0.05 -2.68 -9.46
CA ALA A 54 0.59 -1.64 -8.60
C ALA A 54 -0.53 -0.91 -7.82
N GLU A 55 -1.65 -0.62 -8.47
CA GLU A 55 -2.83 -0.02 -7.82
C GLU A 55 -3.46 -0.96 -6.79
N ALA A 56 -3.55 -2.25 -7.08
CA ALA A 56 -4.03 -3.26 -6.14
C ALA A 56 -3.10 -3.37 -4.91
N ASN A 57 -1.79 -3.40 -5.12
CA ASN A 57 -0.79 -3.43 -4.05
C ASN A 57 -0.89 -2.18 -3.16
N ARG A 58 -1.08 -0.99 -3.75
CA ARG A 58 -1.29 0.25 -3.00
C ARG A 58 -2.57 0.21 -2.17
N ALA A 59 -3.67 -0.30 -2.75
CA ALA A 59 -4.93 -0.45 -2.02
C ALA A 59 -4.80 -1.41 -0.83
N GLN A 60 -4.05 -2.50 -0.99
CA GLN A 60 -3.75 -3.43 0.09
C GLN A 60 -2.90 -2.77 1.19
N ALA A 61 -1.80 -2.11 0.83
CA ALA A 61 -0.94 -1.42 1.79
C ALA A 61 -1.69 -0.31 2.56
N ALA A 62 -2.63 0.38 1.90
CA ALA A 62 -3.50 1.35 2.55
C ALA A 62 -4.38 0.69 3.63
N ARG A 63 -4.98 -0.47 3.33
CA ARG A 63 -5.78 -1.23 4.31
C ARG A 63 -4.93 -1.68 5.49
N ASP A 64 -3.75 -2.22 5.22
CA ASP A 64 -2.82 -2.70 6.25
C ASP A 64 -2.41 -1.56 7.20
N LEU A 65 -2.15 -0.37 6.67
CA LEU A 65 -1.88 0.83 7.47
C LEU A 65 -3.07 1.23 8.36
N GLN A 66 -4.31 1.14 7.87
CA GLN A 66 -5.49 1.42 8.70
C GLN A 66 -5.63 0.40 9.84
N VAL A 67 -5.39 -0.88 9.57
CA VAL A 67 -5.41 -1.92 10.60
C VAL A 67 -4.32 -1.68 11.65
N ALA A 68 -3.09 -1.36 11.21
CA ALA A 68 -1.98 -1.07 12.13
C ALA A 68 -2.26 0.18 12.99
N ARG A 69 -2.86 1.22 12.39
CA ARG A 69 -3.29 2.43 13.10
C ARG A 69 -4.33 2.12 14.18
N LEU A 70 -5.33 1.29 13.86
CA LEU A 70 -6.35 0.87 14.83
C LEU A 70 -5.72 0.10 16.00
N ARG A 71 -4.84 -0.85 15.71
CA ARG A 71 -4.11 -1.63 16.74
C ARG A 71 -3.29 -0.73 17.66
N LEU A 72 -2.59 0.27 17.11
CA LEU A 72 -1.81 1.23 17.89
C LEU A 72 -2.71 2.07 18.82
N ARG A 73 -3.90 2.47 18.35
CA ARG A 73 -4.88 3.21 19.16
C ARG A 73 -5.44 2.36 20.29
N LEU A 74 -5.82 1.11 20.02
CA LEU A 74 -6.36 0.19 21.03
C LEU A 74 -5.36 -0.07 22.17
N LEU A 75 -4.07 -0.19 21.87
CA LEU A 75 -3.04 -0.31 22.92
C LEU A 75 -2.91 0.94 23.79
N ARG A 76 -3.02 2.13 23.19
CA ARG A 76 -2.96 3.40 23.94
C ARG A 76 -4.16 3.54 24.86
N ASP A 77 -5.34 3.12 24.39
CA ASP A 77 -6.60 3.25 25.11
C ASP A 77 -6.82 2.06 26.10
N LEU A 78 -5.85 1.14 26.23
CA LEU A 78 -5.91 0.02 27.18
C LEU A 78 -5.64 0.53 28.61
N PRO A 79 -6.57 0.33 29.57
CA PRO A 79 -6.33 0.74 30.95
C PRO A 79 -5.28 -0.19 31.56
N ILE A 80 -4.04 0.30 31.69
CA ILE A 80 -2.95 -0.42 32.37
C ILE A 80 -3.13 -0.46 33.91
N GLY A 81 -4.36 -0.21 34.41
CA GLY A 81 -4.65 0.03 35.82
C GLY A 81 -5.67 -0.88 36.49
N THR A 82 -6.33 -1.81 35.80
CA THR A 82 -7.41 -2.62 36.41
C THR A 82 -7.06 -4.10 36.61
N ALA A 83 -5.90 -4.56 36.15
CA ALA A 83 -5.48 -5.96 36.34
C ALA A 83 -4.75 -6.23 37.68
N THR A 84 -4.44 -5.19 38.47
CA THR A 84 -3.72 -5.33 39.75
C THR A 84 -4.59 -5.13 41.00
N ALA A 85 -5.88 -4.77 40.86
CA ALA A 85 -6.79 -4.53 41.98
C ALA A 85 -7.74 -5.72 42.28
N GLY A 86 -7.37 -6.93 41.83
CA GLY A 86 -8.23 -8.11 41.91
C GLY A 86 -7.46 -9.41 42.14
N ARG A 87 -6.45 -9.40 43.02
CA ARG A 87 -5.97 -10.62 43.67
C ARG A 87 -5.64 -10.29 45.13
N SER A 88 -6.53 -10.77 46.00
CA SER A 88 -6.31 -11.28 47.37
C SER A 88 -5.29 -10.56 48.25
#